data_AF-A0A948YVI7-F1
#
_entry.id   AF-A0A948YVI7-F1
#
_cell.length_a   1.000
_cell.length_b   1.000
_cell.length_c   1.000
_cell.angle_alpha   90.00
_cell.angle_beta   90.00
_cell.angle_gamma   90.00
#
_symmetry.space_group_name_H-M   'P 1'
#
loop_
_entity.id
_entity.type
_entity.pdbx_description
1 polymer ?
#
loop_
_entity_poly.entity_id
_entity_poly.type
_entity_poly.pdbx_seq_one_letter_code
_entity_poly.pdbx_strand_id
1 'polypeptide(L)'
;MVIVPDPNLSRITEFFETKKAPVFIKKISGGYSIYMTEDKTPVARFRLSEGNNSVEVLWWRHREKWASIGDFGGIICSLDEALEYVMDDPLECFWPY
;
A
#
# COMPACT_ATOMS: atom_id res chain seq x y z
N MET A 1 -12.50 4.78 -24.82
CA MET A 1 -12.20 4.08 -23.55
C MET A 1 -12.66 4.99 -22.44
N VAL A 2 -13.73 4.66 -21.71
CA VAL A 2 -14.16 5.47 -20.56
C VAL A 2 -13.16 5.16 -19.44
N ILE A 3 -12.36 6.16 -19.05
CA ILE A 3 -11.57 6.08 -17.83
C ILE A 3 -12.57 6.21 -16.69
N VAL A 4 -12.95 5.10 -16.09
CA VAL A 4 -13.70 5.12 -14.83
C VAL A 4 -12.71 5.57 -13.76
N PRO A 5 -12.95 6.70 -13.06
CA PRO A 5 -12.08 7.13 -11.98
C PRO A 5 -12.00 6.04 -10.91
N ASP A 6 -10.79 5.77 -10.40
CA ASP A 6 -10.59 4.86 -9.29
C ASP A 6 -10.49 5.66 -7.99
N PRO A 7 -11.55 5.69 -7.16
CA PRO A 7 -11.57 6.51 -5.95
C PRO A 7 -10.52 6.08 -4.93
N ASN A 8 -10.17 4.79 -4.88
CA ASN A 8 -9.14 4.31 -3.95
C ASN A 8 -7.76 4.75 -4.42
N LEU A 9 -7.48 4.67 -5.73
CA LEU A 9 -6.22 5.20 -6.26
C LEU A 9 -6.08 6.69 -5.99
N SER A 10 -7.12 7.49 -6.24
CA SER A 10 -7.10 8.93 -5.95
C SER A 10 -6.81 9.21 -4.48
N ARG A 11 -7.47 8.48 -3.57
CA ARG A 11 -7.29 8.64 -2.12
C ARG A 11 -5.88 8.29 -1.65
N ILE A 12 -5.32 7.18 -2.14
CA ILE A 12 -3.95 6.77 -1.79
C ILE A 12 -2.94 7.82 -2.29
N THR A 13 -3.11 8.28 -3.53
CA THR A 13 -2.23 9.31 -4.12
C THR A 13 -2.31 10.61 -3.31
N GLU A 14 -3.51 11.12 -3.04
CA GLU A 14 -3.72 12.36 -2.29
C GLU A 14 -3.12 12.30 -0.87
N PHE A 15 -3.24 11.16 -0.19
CA PHE A 15 -2.64 10.96 1.12
C PHE A 15 -1.12 11.11 1.09
N PHE A 16 -0.43 10.39 0.21
CA PHE A 16 1.04 10.44 0.15
C PHE A 16 1.57 11.77 -0.38
N GLU A 17 0.84 12.41 -1.31
CA GLU A 17 1.15 13.78 -1.76
C GLU A 17 1.04 14.77 -0.60
N THR A 18 -0.02 14.68 0.23
CA THR A 18 -0.22 15.53 1.40
C THR A 18 0.90 15.37 2.43
N LYS A 19 1.35 14.13 2.67
CA LYS A 19 2.49 13.82 3.56
C LYS A 19 3.85 14.12 2.91
N LYS A 20 3.88 14.52 1.63
CA LYS A 20 5.10 14.74 0.82
C LYS A 20 6.01 13.51 0.77
N ALA A 21 5.43 12.31 0.83
CA ALA A 21 6.17 11.07 0.73
C ALA A 21 6.60 10.85 -0.73
N PRO A 22 7.88 10.53 -1.02
CA PRO A 22 8.38 10.41 -2.38
C PRO A 22 8.03 9.05 -3.01
N VAL A 23 6.74 8.80 -3.22
CA VAL A 23 6.23 7.52 -3.74
C VAL A 23 5.43 7.67 -5.03
N PHE A 24 5.36 6.59 -5.80
CA PHE A 24 4.37 6.42 -6.86
C PHE A 24 3.53 5.16 -6.62
N ILE A 25 2.27 5.22 -7.05
CA ILE A 25 1.28 4.16 -6.84
C ILE A 25 1.02 3.45 -8.16
N LYS A 26 1.11 2.13 -8.16
CA LYS A 26 0.75 1.28 -9.30
C LYS A 26 -0.43 0.38 -8.94
N LYS A 27 -1.56 0.58 -9.62
CA LYS A 27 -2.67 -0.39 -9.60
C LYS A 27 -2.31 -1.61 -10.44
N ILE A 28 -2.25 -2.79 -9.84
CA ILE A 28 -1.92 -4.05 -10.52
C ILE A 28 -2.53 -5.24 -9.78
N SER A 29 -3.09 -6.22 -10.51
CA SER A 29 -3.64 -7.47 -9.96
C SER A 29 -4.57 -7.25 -8.75
N GLY A 30 -5.56 -6.35 -8.88
CA GLY A 30 -6.57 -6.11 -7.84
C GLY A 30 -6.08 -5.37 -6.60
N GLY A 31 -4.87 -4.80 -6.61
CA GLY A 31 -4.34 -4.02 -5.49
C GLY A 31 -3.53 -2.81 -5.95
N TYR A 32 -3.01 -2.08 -4.97
CA TYR A 32 -2.22 -0.86 -5.13
C TYR A 32 -0.85 -1.11 -4.53
N SER A 33 0.18 -1.14 -5.36
CA SER A 33 1.57 -1.27 -4.91
C SER A 33 2.21 0.11 -4.87
N ILE A 34 2.84 0.42 -3.75
CA ILE A 34 3.49 1.69 -3.46
C ILE A 34 4.99 1.45 -3.57
N TYR A 35 5.68 2.34 -4.27
CA TYR A 35 7.12 2.27 -4.48
C TYR A 35 7.75 3.63 -4.28
N MET A 36 8.99 3.67 -3.83
CA MET A 36 9.80 4.88 -3.82
C MET A 36 10.00 5.41 -5.24
N THR A 37 9.91 6.72 -5.42
CA THR A 37 10.06 7.39 -6.72
C THR A 37 11.48 7.32 -7.25
N GLU A 38 12.48 7.37 -6.37
CA GLU A 38 13.90 7.44 -6.74
C GLU A 38 14.39 6.15 -7.39
N ASP A 39 14.20 5.01 -6.73
CA ASP A 39 14.82 3.73 -7.07
C ASP A 39 13.82 2.60 -7.31
N LYS A 40 12.51 2.89 -7.16
CA LYS A 40 11.42 1.91 -7.25
C LYS A 40 11.48 0.84 -6.17
N THR A 41 12.14 1.11 -5.05
CA THR A 41 12.12 0.23 -3.88
C THR A 41 10.68 0.04 -3.43
N PRO A 42 10.22 -1.22 -3.24
CA PRO A 42 8.87 -1.51 -2.78
C PRO A 42 8.67 -1.02 -1.34
N VAL A 43 7.60 -0.25 -1.11
CA VAL A 43 7.23 0.25 0.23
C VAL A 43 6.19 -0.67 0.84
N ALA A 44 4.98 -0.66 0.28
CA ALA A 44 3.87 -1.46 0.75
C ALA A 44 2.94 -1.82 -0.41
N ARG A 45 2.05 -2.78 -0.18
CA ARG A 45 0.96 -3.06 -1.11
C ARG A 45 -0.35 -3.26 -0.37
N PHE A 46 -1.38 -2.57 -0.86
CA PHE A 46 -2.75 -2.79 -0.43
C PHE A 46 -3.44 -3.75 -1.38
N ARG A 47 -3.93 -4.87 -0.86
CA ARG A 47 -4.79 -5.81 -1.61
C ARG A 47 -6.22 -5.63 -1.12
N LEU A 48 -7.14 -5.35 -2.05
CA LEU A 48 -8.56 -5.24 -1.70
C LEU A 48 -9.07 -6.59 -1.16
N SER A 49 -9.78 -6.57 -0.04
CA SER A 49 -10.52 -7.74 0.43
C SER A 49 -11.81 -7.91 -0.35
N GLU A 50 -12.23 -9.15 -0.63
CA GLU A 50 -13.53 -9.40 -1.26
C GLU A 50 -14.68 -8.95 -0.35
N GLY A 51 -15.61 -8.16 -0.91
CA GLY A 51 -16.88 -7.81 -0.25
C GLY A 51 -16.84 -6.65 0.77
N ASN A 52 -15.65 -6.24 1.23
CA ASN A 52 -15.52 -5.21 2.28
C ASN A 52 -14.62 -4.06 1.81
N ASN A 53 -14.92 -2.82 2.24
CA ASN A 53 -14.12 -1.60 2.03
C ASN A 53 -12.75 -1.63 2.78
N SER A 54 -12.22 -2.82 3.03
CA SER A 54 -10.95 -3.05 3.72
C SER A 54 -9.85 -3.48 2.75
N VAL A 55 -8.61 -3.30 3.20
CA VAL A 55 -7.42 -3.74 2.50
C VAL A 55 -6.56 -4.59 3.43
N GLU A 56 -5.93 -5.60 2.86
CA GLU A 56 -4.79 -6.26 3.47
C GLU A 56 -3.53 -5.44 3.16
N VAL A 57 -2.75 -5.12 4.19
CA VAL A 57 -1.43 -4.50 4.08
C VAL A 57 -0.38 -5.59 3.92
N LEU A 58 0.37 -5.51 2.82
CA LEU A 58 1.43 -6.42 2.47
C LEU A 58 2.76 -5.66 2.47
N TRP A 59 3.80 -6.33 2.96
CA TRP A 59 5.17 -5.85 2.93
C TRP A 59 5.99 -6.59 1.87
N TRP A 60 7.12 -6.01 1.48
CA TRP A 60 8.05 -6.65 0.56
C TRP A 60 9.03 -7.53 1.32
N ARG A 61 8.84 -8.84 1.26
CA ARG A 61 9.74 -9.77 1.96
C ARG A 61 11.00 -10.06 1.15
N HIS A 62 12.08 -10.45 1.84
CA HIS A 62 13.40 -10.80 1.30
C HIS A 62 13.42 -11.70 0.04
N ARG A 63 12.40 -12.53 -0.20
CA ARG A 63 12.30 -13.36 -1.41
C ARG A 63 11.61 -12.64 -2.58
N GLU A 64 11.83 -11.34 -2.70
CA GLU A 64 11.33 -10.48 -3.78
C GLU A 64 9.84 -10.66 -4.07
N LYS A 65 9.01 -10.65 -3.02
CA LYS A 65 7.57 -10.69 -3.22
C LYS A 65 6.77 -10.03 -2.12
N TRP A 66 5.56 -9.62 -2.47
CA TRP A 66 4.54 -9.20 -1.53
C TRP A 66 4.12 -10.35 -0.62
N ALA A 67 4.06 -10.10 0.68
CA ALA A 67 3.61 -11.08 1.68
C ALA A 67 2.80 -10.41 2.78
N SER A 68 1.95 -11.19 3.43
CA SER A 68 1.21 -10.78 4.62
C SER A 68 2.19 -10.47 5.76
N ILE A 69 1.81 -9.51 6.59
CA ILE A 69 2.53 -9.13 7.81
C ILE A 69 2.09 -10.08 8.94
N GLY A 70 3.06 -10.72 9.59
CA GLY A 70 2.81 -11.71 10.64
C GLY A 70 2.36 -13.09 10.12
N ASP A 71 2.36 -14.06 11.04
CA ASP A 71 2.11 -15.48 10.72
C ASP A 71 0.61 -15.86 10.68
N PHE A 72 -0.26 -15.00 11.21
CA PHE A 72 -1.67 -15.32 11.49
C PHE A 72 -2.67 -14.40 10.78
N GLY A 73 -2.50 -14.17 9.48
CA GLY A 73 -3.58 -13.62 8.63
C GLY A 73 -3.40 -12.19 8.12
N GLY A 74 -2.21 -11.60 8.25
CA GLY A 74 -1.96 -10.25 7.74
C GLY A 74 -2.60 -9.15 8.57
N ILE A 75 -2.36 -7.90 8.16
CA ILE A 75 -3.03 -6.72 8.73
C ILE A 75 -4.15 -6.34 7.77
N ILE A 76 -5.39 -6.50 8.21
CA ILE A 76 -6.58 -6.17 7.43
C ILE A 76 -7.34 -5.06 8.16
N CYS A 77 -7.46 -3.90 7.52
CA CYS A 77 -8.08 -2.71 8.10
C CYS A 77 -8.73 -1.86 6.99
N SER A 78 -9.37 -0.75 7.37
CA SER A 78 -9.84 0.22 6.38
C SER A 78 -8.68 0.83 5.59
N LEU A 79 -8.96 1.41 4.43
CA LEU A 79 -7.92 2.06 3.62
C LEU A 79 -7.21 3.19 4.37
N ASP A 80 -7.93 3.96 5.18
CA ASP A 80 -7.33 5.07 5.95
C ASP A 80 -6.39 4.56 7.05
N GLU A 81 -6.82 3.54 7.79
CA GLU A 81 -5.99 2.91 8.82
C GLU A 81 -4.74 2.29 8.19
N ALA A 82 -4.86 1.69 6.99
CA ALA A 82 -3.73 1.13 6.26
C ALA A 82 -2.74 2.21 5.82
N LEU A 83 -3.22 3.39 5.41
CA LEU A 83 -2.38 4.52 5.00
C LEU A 83 -1.58 5.06 6.18
N GLU A 84 -2.21 5.31 7.32
CA GLU A 84 -1.50 5.76 8.52
C GLU A 84 -0.57 4.66 9.07
N TYR A 85 -0.99 3.39 9.06
CA TYR A 85 -0.12 2.28 9.48
C TYR A 85 1.16 2.17 8.64
N VAL A 86 1.05 2.34 7.32
CA VAL A 86 2.24 2.38 6.45
C VAL A 86 3.07 3.62 6.72
N MET A 87 2.47 4.79 6.91
CA MET A 87 3.19 6.04 7.15
C MET A 87 3.95 6.04 8.49
N ASP A 88 3.33 5.51 9.54
CA ASP A 88 3.93 5.42 10.89
C ASP A 88 5.00 4.31 10.97
N ASP A 89 4.89 3.28 10.12
CA ASP A 89 5.79 2.13 10.01
C ASP A 89 6.27 1.57 11.37
N PRO A 90 5.34 1.14 12.24
CA PRO A 90 5.67 0.71 13.60
C PRO A 90 6.49 -0.59 13.66
N LEU A 91 6.65 -1.29 12.52
CA LEU A 91 7.46 -2.50 12.41
C LEU A 91 8.78 -2.27 11.67
N GLU A 92 9.05 -1.03 11.26
CA GLU A 92 10.26 -0.64 10.53
C GLU A 92 10.53 -1.49 9.29
N CYS A 93 9.47 -1.74 8.50
CA CYS A 93 9.50 -2.70 7.39
C CYS A 93 9.05 -2.13 6.04
N PHE A 94 8.62 -0.87 6.00
CA PHE A 94 8.10 -0.23 4.79
C PHE A 94 9.06 0.80 4.20
N TRP A 95 9.70 1.61 5.05
CA TRP A 95 10.55 2.70 4.58
C TRP A 95 12.03 2.40 4.76
N PRO A 96 12.89 2.89 3.85
CA PRO A 96 14.32 2.98 4.10
C PRO A 96 14.57 4.08 5.14
N TYR A 97 15.17 3.70 6.26
CA TYR A 97 15.68 4.61 7.30
C TYR A 97 17.13 5.00 7.02
#